data_AF-A0A7K9E328-F1
#
_entry.id   AF-A0A7K9E328-F1
#
_cell.length_a   1.000
_cell.length_b   1.000
_cell.length_c   1.000
_cell.angle_alpha   90.00
_cell.angle_beta   90.00
_cell.angle_gamma   90.00
#
_symmetry.space_group_name_H-M   'P 1'
#
loop_
_entity.id
_entity.type
_entity.pdbx_description
1 polymer ?
#
loop_
_entity_poly.entity_id
_entity_poly.type
_entity_poly.pdbx_seq_one_letter_code
_entity_poly.pdbx_strand_id
1 'polypeptide(L)'
;GPDFGYVSREPLFEAITSLDSFGNLEVSPPVTVAGKEYPLGRILIGSSFPTSAGRRMTRVVRDFLCAQQVQAPVELYSDWLAVGHVDEFITFVPTSDAKRFRMLLPSPAACYKLFREKQKEGQGEATMFKGKRTAGLCFLGYSGTDTKRVTINKVLSNDILVQQNQYVQRCIDWNRDVLKKELGVTEEDIIDLPTLFKLDKQGKAVPYFPNMVTMIVLAKDLGIPKPFGPVIGGECCLERRTRSLLEPLGFRCRFLEEVASYYGSLGEVRCGTNVQRQPFAFKWWHVTP
;
A
#
# COMPACT_ATOMS: atom_id res chain seq x y z
N GLY A 1 7.86 -2.79 -29.64
CA GLY A 1 7.83 -3.94 -30.57
C GLY A 1 6.61 -3.84 -31.45
N PRO A 2 6.32 -4.82 -32.32
CA PRO A 2 5.02 -4.92 -32.99
C PRO A 2 3.90 -4.83 -31.94
N ASP A 3 2.94 -3.92 -32.14
CA ASP A 3 1.81 -3.65 -31.25
C ASP A 3 2.16 -3.39 -29.77
N PHE A 4 3.37 -2.90 -29.50
CA PHE A 4 3.83 -2.52 -28.17
C PHE A 4 4.55 -1.17 -28.23
N GLY A 5 3.81 -0.10 -27.91
CA GLY A 5 4.30 1.28 -27.91
C GLY A 5 5.29 1.57 -26.78
N TYR A 6 6.06 2.63 -26.95
CA TYR A 6 7.01 3.14 -25.96
C TYR A 6 6.90 4.65 -25.87
N VAL A 7 6.96 5.20 -24.65
CA VAL A 7 7.00 6.63 -24.39
C VAL A 7 7.83 6.88 -23.13
N SER A 8 8.64 7.94 -23.15
CA SER A 8 9.38 8.42 -21.99
C SER A 8 9.29 9.95 -21.88
N ARG A 9 9.58 10.46 -20.67
CA ARG A 9 9.73 11.88 -20.39
C ARG A 9 10.96 12.02 -19.49
N GLU A 10 11.89 12.87 -19.90
CA GLU A 10 13.13 13.10 -19.16
C GLU A 10 13.21 14.57 -18.74
N PRO A 11 13.48 14.86 -17.46
CA PRO A 11 13.61 16.23 -16.99
C PRO A 11 14.92 16.85 -17.50
N LEU A 12 14.86 18.11 -17.97
CA LEU A 12 16.05 18.82 -18.45
C LEU A 12 16.96 19.32 -17.32
N PHE A 13 16.36 19.75 -16.20
CA PHE A 13 17.07 20.42 -15.10
C PHE A 13 16.66 19.90 -13.70
N GLU A 14 15.49 19.29 -13.58
CA GLU A 14 14.97 18.80 -12.31
C GLU A 14 15.61 17.46 -11.94
N ALA A 15 16.05 17.31 -10.69
CA ALA A 15 16.63 16.06 -10.22
C ALA A 15 15.55 14.98 -10.07
N ILE A 16 15.85 13.78 -10.57
CA ILE A 16 14.99 12.60 -10.42
C ILE A 16 15.07 12.12 -8.96
N THR A 17 13.93 11.80 -8.39
CA THR A 17 13.83 11.25 -7.03
C THR A 17 13.14 9.88 -7.04
N SER A 18 13.05 9.23 -5.88
CA SER A 18 12.26 8.00 -5.73
C SER A 18 10.81 8.16 -6.20
N LEU A 19 10.21 9.36 -6.07
CA LEU A 19 8.82 9.63 -6.45
C LEU A 19 8.58 9.63 -7.98
N ASP A 20 9.63 9.59 -8.80
CA ASP A 20 9.52 9.43 -10.25
C ASP A 20 9.40 7.95 -10.68
N SER A 21 9.59 7.01 -9.75
CA SER A 21 9.38 5.58 -10.01
C SER A 21 7.89 5.25 -10.13
N PHE A 22 7.52 4.29 -10.98
CA PHE A 22 6.10 4.00 -11.27
C PHE A 22 5.37 3.19 -10.20
N GLY A 23 6.01 2.77 -9.10
CA GLY A 23 5.27 2.43 -7.87
C GLY A 23 4.51 3.65 -7.31
N ASN A 24 4.98 4.85 -7.62
CA ASN A 24 4.33 6.12 -7.30
C ASN A 24 3.31 6.59 -8.35
N LEU A 25 2.92 5.73 -9.30
CA LEU A 25 1.93 6.03 -10.34
C LEU A 25 0.90 4.90 -10.45
N GLU A 26 -0.28 5.15 -9.91
CA GLU A 26 -1.40 4.20 -9.88
C GLU A 26 -2.63 4.82 -10.54
N VAL A 27 -3.71 4.04 -10.67
CA VAL A 27 -4.99 4.52 -11.20
C VAL A 27 -6.17 3.91 -10.45
N SER A 28 -7.17 4.72 -10.13
CA SER A 28 -8.40 4.24 -9.50
C SER A 28 -9.27 3.46 -10.49
N PRO A 29 -10.20 2.64 -10.00
CA PRO A 29 -11.34 2.18 -10.80
C PRO A 29 -12.19 3.36 -11.30
N PRO A 30 -13.12 3.12 -12.24
CA PRO A 30 -14.12 4.11 -12.66
C PRO A 30 -14.96 4.58 -11.47
N VAL A 31 -15.16 5.90 -11.37
CA VAL A 31 -15.85 6.54 -10.24
C VAL A 31 -16.73 7.70 -10.72
N THR A 32 -17.70 8.09 -9.90
CA THR A 32 -18.51 9.29 -10.10
C THR A 32 -18.40 10.17 -8.87
N VAL A 33 -18.02 11.44 -9.07
CA VAL A 33 -17.72 12.37 -7.99
C VAL A 33 -18.57 13.63 -8.17
N ALA A 34 -19.46 13.89 -7.22
CA ALA A 34 -20.37 15.05 -7.27
C ALA A 34 -21.09 15.23 -8.62
N GLY A 35 -21.52 14.12 -9.24
CA GLY A 35 -22.20 14.09 -10.54
C GLY A 35 -21.28 14.08 -11.77
N LYS A 36 -19.96 14.23 -11.61
CA LYS A 36 -18.99 14.08 -12.70
C LYS A 36 -18.49 12.64 -12.80
N GLU A 37 -18.65 12.04 -13.97
CA GLU A 37 -18.18 10.67 -14.24
C GLU A 37 -16.71 10.65 -14.67
N TYR A 38 -15.95 9.71 -14.12
CA TYR A 38 -14.59 9.36 -14.52
C TYR A 38 -14.57 7.90 -14.99
N PRO A 39 -15.02 7.62 -16.22
CA PRO A 39 -15.27 6.27 -16.71
C PRO A 39 -13.99 5.43 -16.90
N LEU A 40 -12.82 6.08 -16.91
CA LEU A 40 -11.50 5.46 -16.99
C LEU A 40 -10.73 5.54 -15.67
N GLY A 41 -11.41 5.93 -14.59
CA GLY A 41 -10.82 6.22 -13.29
C GLY A 41 -10.00 7.52 -13.28
N ARG A 42 -9.26 7.72 -12.20
CA ARG A 42 -8.35 8.86 -12.03
C ARG A 42 -6.95 8.38 -11.70
N ILE A 43 -5.94 8.97 -12.33
CA ILE A 43 -4.53 8.73 -12.02
C ILE A 43 -4.25 9.19 -10.59
N LEU A 44 -3.50 8.41 -9.84
CA LEU A 44 -3.06 8.70 -8.47
C LEU A 44 -1.54 8.77 -8.44
N ILE A 45 -0.99 9.90 -8.02
CA ILE A 45 0.46 10.10 -7.88
C ILE A 45 0.80 10.63 -6.50
N GLY A 46 1.90 10.16 -5.93
CA GLY A 46 2.36 10.62 -4.62
C GLY A 46 3.21 11.89 -4.71
N SER A 47 3.07 12.73 -3.70
CA SER A 47 3.62 14.08 -3.58
C SER A 47 3.92 14.39 -2.10
N SER A 48 4.38 15.59 -1.84
CA SER A 48 4.58 16.16 -0.51
C SER A 48 3.57 17.26 -0.21
N PHE A 49 3.46 17.68 1.05
CA PHE A 49 2.82 18.95 1.35
C PHE A 49 3.56 20.12 0.67
N PRO A 50 2.89 21.28 0.46
CA PRO A 50 3.49 22.45 -0.19
C PRO A 50 4.59 23.09 0.69
N THR A 51 5.77 22.47 0.71
CA THR A 51 6.96 22.95 1.40
C THR A 51 8.14 22.96 0.44
N SER A 52 9.18 23.74 0.74
CA SER A 52 10.37 23.86 -0.10
C SER A 52 11.27 22.61 -0.12
N ALA A 53 11.04 21.65 0.76
CA ALA A 53 11.92 20.49 0.98
C ALA A 53 11.27 19.13 0.68
N GLY A 54 9.99 19.11 0.31
CA GLY A 54 9.28 17.86 0.02
C GLY A 54 9.66 17.28 -1.34
N ARG A 55 9.72 15.94 -1.43
CA ARG A 55 9.90 15.27 -2.73
C ARG A 55 8.60 15.34 -3.52
N ARG A 56 8.72 15.46 -4.85
CA ARG A 56 7.59 15.42 -5.77
C ARG A 56 8.02 14.78 -7.08
N MET A 57 7.11 14.09 -7.75
CA MET A 57 7.32 13.63 -9.13
C MET A 57 7.66 14.83 -10.03
N THR A 58 8.63 14.65 -10.92
CA THR A 58 9.13 15.71 -11.80
C THR A 58 7.99 16.34 -12.61
N ARG A 59 8.11 17.65 -12.84
CA ARG A 59 7.10 18.42 -13.55
C ARG A 59 6.84 17.87 -14.95
N VAL A 60 7.88 17.41 -15.65
CA VAL A 60 7.75 16.89 -17.02
C VAL A 60 6.83 15.67 -17.09
N VAL A 61 6.85 14.82 -16.07
CA VAL A 61 5.97 13.64 -15.97
C VAL A 61 4.57 14.07 -15.56
N ARG A 62 4.43 14.94 -14.55
CA ARG A 62 3.12 15.46 -14.13
C ARG A 62 2.39 16.17 -15.26
N ASP A 63 3.07 17.06 -15.98
CA ASP A 63 2.50 17.80 -17.11
C ASP A 63 2.09 16.82 -18.24
N PHE A 64 2.88 15.77 -18.49
CA PHE A 64 2.50 14.72 -19.43
C PHE A 64 1.22 13.98 -19.02
N LEU A 65 1.11 13.55 -17.76
CA LEU A 65 -0.07 12.84 -17.24
C LEU A 65 -1.33 13.73 -17.31
N CYS A 66 -1.21 15.00 -16.89
CA CYS A 66 -2.30 15.98 -16.97
C CYS A 66 -2.74 16.23 -18.43
N ALA A 67 -1.78 16.31 -19.36
CA ALA A 67 -2.08 16.53 -20.78
C ALA A 67 -2.87 15.38 -21.44
N GLN A 68 -2.93 14.19 -20.83
CA GLN A 68 -3.76 13.09 -21.33
C GLN A 68 -5.26 13.31 -21.07
N GLN A 69 -5.62 14.18 -20.13
CA GLN A 69 -6.97 14.65 -19.77
C GLN A 69 -7.93 13.58 -19.22
N VAL A 70 -8.08 12.45 -19.89
CA VAL A 70 -9.17 11.47 -19.69
C VAL A 70 -9.12 10.70 -18.36
N GLN A 71 -8.05 10.86 -17.58
CA GLN A 71 -7.87 10.26 -16.25
C GLN A 71 -7.46 11.29 -15.18
N ALA A 72 -7.72 12.60 -15.42
CA ALA A 72 -7.62 13.72 -14.48
C ALA A 72 -6.88 13.44 -13.14
N PRO A 73 -5.53 13.55 -13.12
CA PRO A 73 -4.70 13.10 -11.99
C PRO A 73 -5.07 13.72 -10.63
N VAL A 74 -4.81 12.97 -9.56
CA VAL A 74 -4.93 13.38 -8.15
C VAL A 74 -3.57 13.20 -7.48
N GLU A 75 -3.10 14.24 -6.79
CA GLU A 75 -1.90 14.15 -5.95
C GLU A 75 -2.26 13.70 -4.54
N LEU A 76 -1.53 12.71 -4.05
CA LEU A 76 -1.65 12.13 -2.72
C LEU A 76 -0.40 12.44 -1.90
N TYR A 77 -0.49 12.34 -0.59
CA TYR A 77 0.66 12.53 0.30
C TYR A 77 1.38 11.20 0.51
N SER A 78 2.48 10.98 -0.21
CA SER A 78 3.33 9.78 -0.09
C SER A 78 4.70 10.07 0.51
N ASP A 79 5.11 11.35 0.57
CA ASP A 79 6.45 11.74 1.02
C ASP A 79 6.73 11.37 2.50
N TRP A 80 5.74 10.91 3.28
CA TRP A 80 5.97 10.35 4.62
C TRP A 80 6.65 8.97 4.60
N LEU A 81 6.63 8.24 3.47
CA LEU A 81 7.32 6.96 3.29
C LEU A 81 8.77 7.15 2.85
N ALA A 82 9.66 6.23 3.23
CA ALA A 82 11.08 6.29 2.86
C ALA A 82 11.25 6.13 1.34
N VAL A 83 10.56 5.16 0.75
CA VAL A 83 10.50 4.98 -0.70
C VAL A 83 9.58 6.05 -1.32
N GLY A 84 8.41 6.28 -0.75
CA GLY A 84 7.58 7.45 -1.09
C GLY A 84 6.54 7.16 -2.17
N HIS A 85 6.09 5.91 -2.30
CA HIS A 85 5.21 5.47 -3.37
C HIS A 85 3.76 5.29 -2.90
N VAL A 86 2.79 5.44 -3.80
CA VAL A 86 1.36 5.28 -3.48
C VAL A 86 0.93 3.82 -3.39
N ASP A 87 1.60 2.92 -4.12
CA ASP A 87 1.32 1.48 -4.07
C ASP A 87 1.63 0.86 -2.69
N GLU A 88 2.52 1.49 -1.91
CA GLU A 88 2.82 1.14 -0.52
C GLU A 88 1.63 1.36 0.42
N PHE A 89 0.64 2.19 0.06
CA PHE A 89 -0.48 2.46 0.97
C PHE A 89 -1.86 2.48 0.35
N ILE A 90 -1.99 2.20 -0.94
CA ILE A 90 -3.30 2.09 -1.60
C ILE A 90 -3.29 0.89 -2.52
N THR A 91 -4.37 0.11 -2.45
CA THR A 91 -4.70 -0.78 -3.55
C THR A 91 -6.20 -0.93 -3.76
N PHE A 92 -6.60 -1.38 -4.95
CA PHE A 92 -8.00 -1.63 -5.29
C PHE A 92 -8.21 -3.09 -5.65
N VAL A 93 -9.31 -3.67 -5.16
CA VAL A 93 -9.71 -5.04 -5.48
C VAL A 93 -11.14 -5.06 -6.05
N PRO A 94 -11.41 -5.84 -7.11
CA PRO A 94 -12.72 -5.85 -7.76
C PRO A 94 -13.73 -6.73 -7.01
N THR A 95 -14.85 -6.14 -6.63
CA THR A 95 -15.97 -6.85 -5.99
C THR A 95 -17.12 -7.05 -6.97
N SER A 96 -17.95 -8.06 -6.68
CA SER A 96 -19.10 -8.40 -7.52
C SER A 96 -20.41 -7.78 -6.99
N ASP A 97 -20.33 -7.04 -5.89
CA ASP A 97 -21.44 -6.33 -5.28
C ASP A 97 -21.67 -4.96 -5.95
N ALA A 98 -22.71 -4.24 -5.50
CA ALA A 98 -23.10 -2.94 -6.06
C ALA A 98 -21.96 -1.91 -6.08
N LYS A 99 -20.97 -2.04 -5.18
CA LYS A 99 -19.82 -1.14 -5.05
C LYS A 99 -18.73 -1.39 -6.09
N ARG A 100 -18.73 -2.55 -6.77
CA ARG A 100 -17.81 -2.95 -7.85
C ARG A 100 -16.32 -3.05 -7.48
N PHE A 101 -15.86 -2.36 -6.45
CA PHE A 101 -14.53 -2.48 -5.89
C PHE A 101 -14.50 -2.24 -4.37
N ARG A 102 -13.35 -2.52 -3.76
CA ARG A 102 -12.94 -2.01 -2.45
C ARG A 102 -11.57 -1.37 -2.56
N MET A 103 -11.38 -0.27 -1.83
CA MET A 103 -10.08 0.35 -1.61
C MET A 103 -9.48 -0.23 -0.34
N LEU A 104 -8.27 -0.75 -0.42
CA LEU A 104 -7.53 -1.29 0.72
C LEU A 104 -6.47 -0.28 1.14
N LEU A 105 -6.45 0.05 2.42
CA LEU A 105 -5.45 0.92 3.04
C LEU A 105 -4.72 0.16 4.15
N PRO A 106 -3.42 0.40 4.37
CA PRO A 106 -2.73 -0.12 5.55
C PRO A 106 -3.25 0.63 6.77
N SER A 107 -3.33 -0.03 7.92
CA SER A 107 -3.84 0.58 9.15
C SER A 107 -3.07 0.11 10.38
N PRO A 108 -2.16 0.95 10.89
CA PRO A 108 -1.58 0.77 12.21
C PRO A 108 -2.62 0.65 13.31
N ALA A 109 -3.69 1.45 13.28
CA ALA A 109 -4.76 1.37 14.25
C ALA A 109 -5.42 -0.03 14.26
N ALA A 110 -5.71 -0.60 13.09
CA ALA A 110 -6.25 -1.96 12.98
C ALA A 110 -5.28 -3.02 13.52
N CYS A 111 -3.97 -2.87 13.27
CA CYS A 111 -2.95 -3.80 13.78
C CYS A 111 -2.83 -3.74 15.31
N TYR A 112 -2.77 -2.52 15.89
CA TYR A 112 -2.74 -2.36 17.35
C TYR A 112 -4.01 -2.89 18.01
N LYS A 113 -5.18 -2.68 17.40
CA LYS A 113 -6.44 -3.25 17.87
C LYS A 113 -6.37 -4.78 17.91
N LEU A 114 -5.97 -5.41 16.80
CA LEU A 114 -5.81 -6.86 16.71
C LEU A 114 -4.82 -7.39 17.76
N PHE A 115 -3.67 -6.74 17.94
CA PHE A 115 -2.66 -7.17 18.90
C PHE A 115 -3.15 -7.04 20.35
N ARG A 116 -3.89 -5.97 20.68
CA ARG A 116 -4.52 -5.81 22.01
C ARG A 116 -5.60 -6.86 22.27
N GLU A 117 -6.40 -7.22 21.27
CA GLU A 117 -7.37 -8.31 21.37
C GLU A 117 -6.65 -9.64 21.68
N LYS A 118 -5.59 -9.96 20.94
CA LYS A 118 -4.80 -11.18 21.19
C LYS A 118 -4.07 -11.17 22.52
N GLN A 119 -3.59 -10.03 22.99
CA GLN A 119 -3.03 -9.90 24.33
C GLN A 119 -4.08 -10.22 25.41
N LYS A 120 -5.30 -9.69 25.28
CA LYS A 120 -6.42 -9.96 26.21
C LYS A 120 -6.86 -11.42 26.21
N GLU A 121 -6.73 -12.11 25.08
CA GLU A 121 -6.96 -13.56 24.95
C GLU A 121 -5.83 -14.42 25.55
N GLY A 122 -4.82 -13.81 26.22
CA GLY A 122 -3.69 -14.52 26.81
C GLY A 122 -2.58 -14.88 25.81
N GLN A 123 -2.63 -14.38 24.58
CA GLN A 123 -1.66 -14.68 23.51
C GLN A 123 -0.55 -13.63 23.40
N GLY A 124 -0.31 -12.84 24.45
CA GLY A 124 0.69 -11.76 24.45
C GLY A 124 2.14 -12.20 24.15
N GLU A 125 2.47 -13.45 24.45
CA GLU A 125 3.79 -14.04 24.19
C GLU A 125 3.93 -14.67 22.78
N ALA A 126 2.88 -14.61 21.94
CA ALA A 126 2.96 -15.10 20.57
C ALA A 126 4.03 -14.32 19.80
N THR A 127 4.94 -15.07 19.15
CA THR A 127 6.12 -14.52 18.48
C THR A 127 5.88 -14.25 17.00
N MET A 128 6.39 -13.12 16.53
CA MET A 128 6.51 -12.78 15.11
C MET A 128 7.74 -13.47 14.50
N PHE A 129 7.80 -13.52 13.17
CA PHE A 129 8.97 -13.97 12.39
C PHE A 129 9.41 -15.43 12.64
N LYS A 130 8.50 -16.27 13.16
CA LYS A 130 8.76 -17.69 13.44
C LYS A 130 9.19 -18.42 12.16
N GLY A 131 10.33 -19.11 12.21
CA GLY A 131 10.84 -19.95 11.12
C GLY A 131 11.74 -19.25 10.10
N LYS A 132 12.03 -17.95 10.24
CA LYS A 132 12.93 -17.24 9.32
C LYS A 132 14.39 -17.23 9.77
N ARG A 133 15.30 -17.56 8.84
CA ARG A 133 16.75 -17.31 8.98
C ARG A 133 17.01 -15.80 8.85
N THR A 134 17.90 -15.30 9.69
CA THR A 134 18.30 -13.88 9.83
C THR A 134 18.48 -13.12 8.52
N ALA A 135 19.05 -13.77 7.49
CA ALA A 135 19.35 -13.13 6.20
C ALA A 135 18.13 -12.50 5.50
N GLY A 136 16.92 -13.07 5.66
CA GLY A 136 15.69 -12.55 5.06
C GLY A 136 15.02 -11.40 5.83
N LEU A 137 15.54 -11.05 7.01
CA LEU A 137 14.99 -10.02 7.92
C LEU A 137 16.01 -8.91 8.25
N CYS A 138 17.28 -9.08 7.88
CA CYS A 138 18.33 -8.07 8.03
C CYS A 138 17.93 -6.69 7.49
N PHE A 139 17.20 -6.65 6.37
CA PHE A 139 16.77 -5.40 5.72
C PHE A 139 15.62 -4.69 6.45
N LEU A 140 14.79 -5.43 7.20
CA LEU A 140 13.87 -4.85 8.17
C LEU A 140 14.59 -4.39 9.46
N GLY A 141 15.92 -4.33 9.44
CA GLY A 141 16.77 -3.90 10.55
C GLY A 141 16.88 -4.92 11.69
N TYR A 142 16.51 -6.18 11.48
CA TYR A 142 16.64 -7.23 12.49
C TYR A 142 18.00 -7.92 12.38
N SER A 143 18.78 -7.88 13.47
CA SER A 143 20.05 -8.61 13.57
C SER A 143 19.84 -10.02 14.16
N GLY A 144 20.85 -10.89 14.06
CA GLY A 144 20.83 -12.36 14.28
C GLY A 144 20.22 -12.95 15.54
N THR A 145 19.76 -12.14 16.49
CA THR A 145 19.13 -12.58 17.74
C THR A 145 17.76 -11.93 18.02
N ASP A 146 17.36 -10.89 17.27
CA ASP A 146 16.15 -10.10 17.55
C ASP A 146 14.86 -10.81 17.12
N THR A 147 14.90 -11.60 16.06
CA THR A 147 13.71 -12.23 15.45
C THR A 147 13.06 -13.28 16.35
N LYS A 148 13.84 -13.95 17.21
CA LYS A 148 13.33 -14.94 18.18
C LYS A 148 12.55 -14.31 19.35
N ARG A 149 12.51 -12.98 19.43
CA ARG A 149 12.11 -12.27 20.65
C ARG A 149 11.01 -11.22 20.45
N VAL A 150 10.53 -10.97 19.23
CA VAL A 150 9.44 -10.00 19.01
C VAL A 150 8.10 -10.66 19.32
N THR A 151 7.52 -10.31 20.48
CA THR A 151 6.19 -10.77 20.90
C THR A 151 5.17 -9.65 20.80
N ILE A 152 3.88 -10.00 20.84
CA ILE A 152 2.79 -9.01 20.92
C ILE A 152 3.01 -8.05 22.09
N ASN A 153 3.35 -8.58 23.27
CA ASN A 153 3.61 -7.78 24.47
C ASN A 153 4.69 -6.72 24.24
N LYS A 154 5.80 -7.08 23.58
CA LYS A 154 6.88 -6.12 23.29
C LYS A 154 6.51 -5.06 22.26
N VAL A 155 5.71 -5.42 21.25
CA VAL A 155 5.22 -4.45 20.26
C VAL A 155 4.28 -3.45 20.94
N LEU A 156 3.38 -3.94 21.80
CA LEU A 156 2.41 -3.10 22.50
C LEU A 156 3.03 -2.24 23.60
N SER A 157 4.13 -2.67 24.23
CA SER A 157 4.85 -1.92 25.27
C SER A 157 5.92 -0.98 24.72
N ASN A 158 6.11 -0.90 23.41
CA ASN A 158 7.10 -0.01 22.79
C ASN A 158 6.47 1.34 22.48
N ASP A 159 6.57 2.29 23.41
CA ASP A 159 5.98 3.62 23.27
C ASP A 159 6.51 4.38 22.05
N ILE A 160 7.78 4.21 21.69
CA ILE A 160 8.35 4.84 20.49
C ILE A 160 7.64 4.34 19.24
N LEU A 161 7.48 3.02 19.11
CA LEU A 161 6.79 2.42 17.97
C LEU A 161 5.31 2.84 17.93
N VAL A 162 4.66 2.96 19.09
CA VAL A 162 3.28 3.47 19.19
C VAL A 162 3.19 4.90 18.65
N GLN A 163 4.06 5.81 19.10
CA GLN A 163 4.08 7.21 18.65
C GLN A 163 4.35 7.33 17.15
N GLN A 164 5.31 6.55 16.64
CA GLN A 164 5.61 6.48 15.21
C GLN A 164 4.38 6.04 14.39
N ASN A 165 3.68 5.00 14.83
CA ASN A 165 2.50 4.49 14.13
C ASN A 165 1.27 5.38 14.27
N GLN A 166 1.14 6.15 15.36
CA GLN A 166 0.13 7.20 15.45
C GLN A 166 0.37 8.32 14.43
N TYR A 167 1.62 8.71 14.21
CA TYR A 167 1.98 9.64 13.14
C TYR A 167 1.64 9.06 11.76
N VAL A 168 2.07 7.82 11.48
CA VAL A 168 1.79 7.14 10.20
C VAL A 168 0.29 7.00 9.95
N GLN A 169 -0.50 6.64 10.97
CA GLN A 169 -1.96 6.58 10.85
C GLN A 169 -2.54 7.93 10.41
N ARG A 170 -2.08 9.07 10.98
CA ARG A 170 -2.52 10.39 10.54
C ARG A 170 -2.15 10.69 9.08
N CYS A 171 -1.00 10.24 8.60
CA CYS A 171 -0.62 10.37 7.20
C CYS A 171 -1.56 9.57 6.28
N ILE A 172 -1.93 8.35 6.69
CA ILE A 172 -2.89 7.50 5.96
C ILE A 172 -4.29 8.12 6.00
N ASP A 173 -4.73 8.61 7.15
CA ASP A 173 -6.05 9.25 7.32
C ASP A 173 -6.19 10.50 6.45
N TRP A 174 -5.13 11.31 6.35
CA TRP A 174 -5.10 12.45 5.43
C TRP A 174 -5.36 12.01 3.98
N ASN A 175 -4.71 10.94 3.54
CA ASN A 175 -4.95 10.39 2.20
C ASN A 175 -6.34 9.77 2.08
N ARG A 176 -6.86 9.11 3.12
CA ARG A 176 -8.22 8.57 3.17
C ARG A 176 -9.23 9.69 2.87
N ASP A 177 -9.08 10.84 3.49
CA ASP A 177 -9.97 11.99 3.28
C ASP A 177 -9.84 12.58 1.87
N VAL A 178 -8.62 12.71 1.34
CA VAL A 178 -8.39 13.13 -0.05
C VAL A 178 -9.06 12.15 -1.03
N LEU A 179 -8.88 10.84 -0.85
CA LEU A 179 -9.45 9.82 -1.72
C LEU A 179 -10.98 9.81 -1.66
N LYS A 180 -11.57 9.92 -0.46
CA LYS A 180 -13.03 10.04 -0.29
C LYS A 180 -13.58 11.23 -1.06
N LYS A 181 -12.91 12.38 -0.97
CA LYS A 181 -13.29 13.59 -1.70
C LYS A 181 -13.12 13.44 -3.20
N GLU A 182 -11.95 12.99 -3.66
CA GLU A 182 -11.55 13.02 -5.07
C GLU A 182 -12.03 11.83 -5.89
N LEU A 183 -12.42 10.72 -5.23
CA LEU A 183 -12.95 9.51 -5.85
C LEU A 183 -14.42 9.24 -5.49
N GLY A 184 -15.02 10.02 -4.59
CA GLY A 184 -16.41 9.83 -4.17
C GLY A 184 -16.63 8.53 -3.39
N VAL A 185 -15.57 7.92 -2.86
CA VAL A 185 -15.64 6.69 -2.06
C VAL A 185 -16.09 7.00 -0.64
N THR A 186 -16.78 6.05 -0.02
CA THR A 186 -17.27 6.12 1.36
C THR A 186 -16.47 5.18 2.27
N GLU A 187 -16.64 5.31 3.58
CA GLU A 187 -16.04 4.35 4.55
C GLU A 187 -16.39 2.89 4.24
N GLU A 188 -17.56 2.72 3.65
CA GLU A 188 -18.15 1.46 3.27
C GLU A 188 -17.47 0.79 2.06
N ASP A 189 -16.67 1.57 1.32
CA ASP A 189 -15.84 1.12 0.19
C ASP A 189 -14.39 0.82 0.61
N ILE A 190 -14.04 1.11 1.87
CA ILE A 190 -12.67 1.05 2.39
C ILE A 190 -12.51 -0.15 3.32
N ILE A 191 -11.40 -0.87 3.18
CA ILE A 191 -11.01 -1.95 4.08
C ILE A 191 -9.61 -1.66 4.61
N ASP A 192 -9.52 -1.57 5.93
CA ASP A 192 -8.27 -1.37 6.65
C ASP A 192 -7.56 -2.71 6.88
N LEU A 193 -6.36 -2.86 6.29
CA LEU A 193 -5.50 -4.02 6.52
C LEU A 193 -4.54 -3.77 7.68
N PRO A 194 -4.39 -4.71 8.63
CA PRO A 194 -3.51 -4.51 9.79
C PRO A 194 -2.04 -4.50 9.35
N THR A 195 -1.42 -3.32 9.40
CA THR A 195 -0.02 -3.08 9.00
C THR A 195 0.68 -2.25 10.05
N LEU A 196 1.97 -2.47 10.32
CA LEU A 196 2.79 -1.60 11.15
C LEU A 196 3.97 -1.04 10.36
N PHE A 197 4.41 0.14 10.78
CA PHE A 197 5.59 0.82 10.26
C PHE A 197 6.55 1.15 11.38
N LYS A 198 7.78 1.50 11.02
CA LYS A 198 8.74 2.19 11.88
C LYS A 198 9.33 3.36 11.11
N LEU A 199 9.80 4.38 11.81
CA LEU A 199 10.50 5.49 11.16
C LEU A 199 11.99 5.19 11.04
N ASP A 200 12.56 5.52 9.89
CA ASP A 200 14.01 5.52 9.67
C ASP A 200 14.67 6.75 10.33
N LYS A 201 15.99 6.92 10.12
CA LYS A 201 16.75 8.02 10.71
C LYS A 201 16.35 9.40 10.17
N GLN A 202 15.68 9.44 9.02
CA GLN A 202 15.18 10.64 8.36
C GLN A 202 13.72 10.94 8.76
N GLY A 203 13.13 10.15 9.66
CA GLY A 203 11.74 10.28 10.08
C GLY A 203 10.74 9.80 9.04
N LYS A 204 11.18 9.03 8.04
CA LYS A 204 10.32 8.47 6.99
C LYS A 204 9.92 7.03 7.35
N ALA A 205 8.70 6.64 7.00
CA ALA A 205 8.17 5.35 7.36
C ALA A 205 8.69 4.24 6.45
N VAL A 206 9.04 3.11 7.05
CA VAL A 206 9.29 1.82 6.39
C VAL A 206 8.41 0.74 7.03
N PRO A 207 7.97 -0.27 6.28
CA PRO A 207 7.18 -1.36 6.84
C PRO A 207 7.93 -2.07 7.98
N TYR A 208 7.23 -2.37 9.09
CA TYR A 208 7.79 -3.10 10.23
C TYR A 208 7.83 -4.62 9.96
N PHE A 209 6.89 -5.09 9.14
CA PHE A 209 6.80 -6.41 8.54
C PHE A 209 6.23 -6.26 7.12
N PRO A 210 6.34 -7.26 6.22
CA PRO A 210 5.87 -7.14 4.84
C PRO A 210 4.44 -6.60 4.74
N ASN A 211 4.27 -5.48 4.05
CA ASN A 211 3.01 -4.76 4.05
C ASN A 211 2.04 -5.39 3.05
N MET A 212 0.93 -5.89 3.57
CA MET A 212 -0.01 -6.72 2.80
C MET A 212 -0.75 -5.95 1.70
N VAL A 213 -0.73 -4.62 1.70
CA VAL A 213 -1.38 -3.79 0.67
C VAL A 213 -0.68 -3.89 -0.68
N THR A 214 0.62 -4.17 -0.72
CA THR A 214 1.39 -4.36 -1.97
C THR A 214 1.17 -5.74 -2.61
N MET A 215 -0.09 -6.20 -2.62
CA MET A 215 -0.50 -7.48 -3.18
C MET A 215 -0.65 -7.45 -4.71
N ILE A 216 -0.47 -8.59 -5.36
CA ILE A 216 -0.83 -8.76 -6.78
C ILE A 216 -2.33 -9.07 -6.87
N VAL A 217 -3.05 -8.31 -7.70
CA VAL A 217 -4.50 -8.47 -7.89
C VAL A 217 -4.77 -9.07 -9.27
N LEU A 218 -5.15 -10.35 -9.30
CA LEU A 218 -5.51 -11.10 -10.51
C LEU A 218 -6.97 -11.55 -10.42
N ALA A 219 -7.89 -10.64 -10.79
CA ALA A 219 -9.33 -10.84 -10.62
C ALA A 219 -9.70 -11.21 -9.18
N LYS A 220 -10.03 -12.48 -8.90
CA LYS A 220 -10.37 -12.96 -7.55
C LYS A 220 -9.18 -13.54 -6.79
N ASP A 221 -8.04 -13.75 -7.43
CA ASP A 221 -6.82 -14.26 -6.80
C ASP A 221 -5.94 -13.11 -6.32
N LEU A 222 -5.63 -13.13 -5.01
CA LEU A 222 -4.78 -12.13 -4.37
C LEU A 222 -3.46 -12.78 -3.96
N GLY A 223 -2.36 -12.30 -4.55
CA GLY A 223 -0.99 -12.66 -4.15
C GLY A 223 -0.49 -11.68 -3.10
N ILE A 224 -0.70 -12.00 -1.82
CA ILE A 224 -0.47 -11.08 -0.69
C ILE A 224 0.92 -11.33 -0.11
N PRO A 225 1.76 -10.32 0.15
CA PRO A 225 3.01 -10.50 0.88
C PRO A 225 2.76 -11.21 2.23
N LYS A 226 3.49 -12.29 2.51
CA LYS A 226 3.35 -13.00 3.78
C LYS A 226 3.86 -12.10 4.93
N PRO A 227 3.03 -11.73 5.91
CA PRO A 227 3.39 -10.72 6.92
C PRO A 227 4.30 -11.25 8.04
N PHE A 228 4.43 -12.58 8.17
CA PHE A 228 5.20 -13.21 9.26
C PHE A 228 4.83 -12.71 10.67
N GLY A 229 3.54 -12.39 10.87
CA GLY A 229 3.02 -11.93 12.16
C GLY A 229 2.95 -13.02 13.24
N PRO A 230 2.40 -12.69 14.42
CA PRO A 230 2.30 -13.61 15.55
C PRO A 230 1.57 -14.90 15.20
N VAL A 231 2.15 -16.05 15.53
CA VAL A 231 1.55 -17.37 15.28
C VAL A 231 0.75 -17.84 16.50
N ILE A 232 -0.57 -17.99 16.34
CA ILE A 232 -1.53 -18.37 17.39
C ILE A 232 -2.34 -19.59 16.91
N GLY A 233 -2.23 -20.70 17.64
CA GLY A 233 -2.90 -21.96 17.26
C GLY A 233 -2.41 -22.52 15.91
N GLY A 234 -1.13 -22.31 15.58
CA GLY A 234 -0.52 -22.81 14.34
C GLY A 234 -0.65 -21.89 13.12
N GLU A 235 -1.37 -20.77 13.23
CA GLU A 235 -1.61 -19.85 12.11
C GLU A 235 -1.23 -18.40 12.46
N CYS A 236 -0.77 -17.65 11.47
CA CYS A 236 -0.48 -16.22 11.63
C CYS A 236 -1.77 -15.42 11.81
N CYS A 237 -1.88 -14.65 12.90
CA CYS A 237 -3.10 -13.88 13.19
C CYS A 237 -3.37 -12.76 12.18
N LEU A 238 -2.32 -12.18 11.56
CA LEU A 238 -2.45 -11.19 10.49
C LEU A 238 -3.01 -11.83 9.22
N GLU A 239 -2.52 -13.01 8.83
CA GLU A 239 -3.06 -13.75 7.68
C GLU A 239 -4.53 -14.10 7.89
N ARG A 240 -4.86 -14.65 9.07
CA ARG A 240 -6.24 -14.96 9.45
C ARG A 240 -7.13 -13.72 9.39
N ARG A 241 -6.66 -12.59 9.92
CA ARG A 241 -7.42 -11.33 9.90
C ARG A 241 -7.65 -10.85 8.46
N THR A 242 -6.63 -10.86 7.62
CA THR A 242 -6.73 -10.47 6.22
C THR A 242 -7.69 -11.39 5.44
N ARG A 243 -7.63 -12.71 5.64
CA ARG A 243 -8.63 -13.65 5.09
C ARG A 243 -10.04 -13.30 5.52
N SER A 244 -10.26 -13.05 6.82
CA SER A 244 -11.58 -12.70 7.35
C SER A 244 -12.19 -11.42 6.77
N LEU A 245 -11.36 -10.52 6.24
CA LEU A 245 -11.79 -9.27 5.60
C LEU A 245 -12.09 -9.47 4.11
N LEU A 246 -11.33 -10.32 3.42
CA LEU A 246 -11.33 -10.40 1.95
C LEU A 246 -12.07 -11.63 1.41
N GLU A 247 -11.97 -12.79 2.05
CA GLU A 247 -12.64 -14.02 1.59
C GLU A 247 -14.17 -13.91 1.55
N PRO A 248 -14.85 -13.22 2.48
CA PRO A 248 -16.30 -12.97 2.37
C PRO A 248 -16.72 -12.19 1.11
N LEU A 249 -15.78 -11.50 0.45
CA LEU A 249 -16.02 -10.78 -0.81
C LEU A 249 -15.72 -11.66 -2.06
N GLY A 250 -15.44 -12.94 -1.83
CA GLY A 250 -15.16 -13.95 -2.86
C GLY A 250 -13.70 -13.97 -3.33
N PHE A 251 -12.77 -13.38 -2.58
CA PHE A 251 -11.34 -13.41 -2.92
C PHE A 251 -10.67 -14.69 -2.43
N ARG A 252 -9.63 -15.14 -3.15
CA ARG A 252 -8.73 -16.22 -2.78
C ARG A 252 -7.39 -15.63 -2.34
N CYS A 253 -7.14 -15.61 -1.05
CA CYS A 253 -5.92 -15.05 -0.47
C CYS A 253 -4.77 -16.07 -0.46
N ARG A 254 -3.73 -15.85 -1.27
CA ARG A 254 -2.48 -16.61 -1.25
C ARG A 254 -1.35 -15.76 -0.69
N PHE A 255 -0.76 -16.21 0.42
CA PHE A 255 0.34 -15.49 1.06
C PHE A 255 1.69 -15.95 0.48
N LEU A 256 2.41 -15.01 -0.13
CA LEU A 256 3.66 -15.25 -0.84
C LEU A 256 4.84 -15.13 0.11
N GLU A 257 5.60 -16.22 0.27
CA GLU A 257 6.70 -16.32 1.24
C GLU A 257 8.04 -15.77 0.71
N GLU A 258 8.24 -15.81 -0.61
CA GLU A 258 9.51 -15.50 -1.30
C GLU A 258 9.71 -14.00 -1.59
N VAL A 259 9.05 -13.12 -0.84
CA VAL A 259 9.32 -11.67 -0.91
C VAL A 259 10.69 -11.33 -0.30
N ALA A 260 11.27 -12.23 0.51
CA ALA A 260 12.53 -12.03 1.22
C ALA A 260 13.75 -11.77 0.30
N SER A 261 13.73 -12.18 -0.97
CA SER A 261 14.78 -11.87 -1.95
C SER A 261 14.65 -10.45 -2.53
N TYR A 262 13.44 -9.90 -2.61
CA TYR A 262 13.17 -8.52 -3.10
C TYR A 262 13.44 -7.46 -2.02
N TYR A 263 13.28 -7.81 -0.74
CA TYR A 263 13.55 -6.91 0.38
C TYR A 263 15.02 -6.52 0.54
N GLY A 264 15.95 -7.18 -0.16
CA GLY A 264 17.36 -6.76 -0.24
C GLY A 264 17.58 -5.37 -0.84
N SER A 265 16.57 -4.87 -1.57
CA SER A 265 16.56 -3.57 -2.22
C SER A 265 15.22 -2.86 -2.00
N LEU A 266 14.85 -2.60 -0.73
CA LEU A 266 13.78 -1.66 -0.33
C LEU A 266 12.37 -1.88 -0.95
N GLY A 267 12.10 -3.00 -1.63
CA GLY A 267 10.86 -3.20 -2.39
C GLY A 267 10.01 -4.37 -1.90
N GLU A 268 8.70 -4.21 -1.97
CA GLU A 268 7.69 -5.23 -1.68
C GLU A 268 7.28 -6.03 -2.94
N VAL A 269 6.27 -6.91 -2.87
CA VAL A 269 5.86 -7.78 -4.01
C VAL A 269 5.49 -6.98 -5.26
N ARG A 270 4.79 -5.84 -5.11
CA ARG A 270 4.51 -4.93 -6.23
C ARG A 270 5.75 -4.29 -6.82
N CYS A 271 6.79 -4.05 -6.04
CA CYS A 271 8.05 -3.50 -6.56
C CYS A 271 8.77 -4.47 -7.50
N GLY A 272 8.48 -5.78 -7.41
CA GLY A 272 9.06 -6.82 -8.26
C GLY A 272 8.15 -7.34 -9.38
N THR A 273 6.90 -6.86 -9.50
CA THR A 273 5.91 -7.42 -10.43
C THR A 273 5.10 -6.33 -11.12
N ASN A 274 4.69 -6.58 -12.37
CA ASN A 274 3.80 -5.68 -13.10
C ASN A 274 2.77 -6.51 -13.88
N VAL A 275 1.55 -5.98 -14.08
CA VAL A 275 0.45 -6.69 -14.71
C VAL A 275 -0.08 -5.87 -15.88
N GLN A 276 0.10 -6.39 -17.09
CA GLN A 276 -0.62 -5.87 -18.25
C GLN A 276 -2.08 -6.32 -18.17
N ARG A 277 -3.01 -5.37 -18.26
CA ARG A 277 -4.46 -5.60 -18.17
C ARG A 277 -5.14 -5.32 -19.50
N GLN A 278 -6.34 -5.86 -19.66
CA GLN A 278 -7.19 -5.49 -20.78
C GLN A 278 -7.58 -4.01 -20.70
N PRO A 279 -7.57 -3.28 -21.84
CA PRO A 279 -8.09 -1.91 -21.89
C PRO A 279 -9.58 -1.86 -21.51
N PHE A 280 -10.04 -0.70 -21.05
CA PHE A 280 -11.47 -0.48 -20.82
C PHE A 280 -12.29 -0.67 -22.10
N ALA A 281 -13.49 -1.21 -21.95
CA ALA A 281 -14.45 -1.28 -23.05
C ALA A 281 -14.96 0.12 -23.44
N PHE A 282 -15.05 1.04 -22.47
CA PHE A 282 -15.40 2.45 -22.68
C PHE A 282 -14.38 3.15 -23.58
N LYS A 283 -14.86 3.93 -24.55
CA LYS A 283 -14.01 4.60 -25.52
C LYS A 283 -13.59 5.98 -25.01
N TRP A 284 -12.28 6.23 -24.94
CA TRP A 284 -11.74 7.44 -24.32
C TRP A 284 -12.19 8.73 -25.01
N TRP A 285 -12.47 8.70 -26.32
CA TRP A 285 -12.99 9.85 -27.06
C TRP A 285 -14.46 10.20 -26.75
N HIS A 286 -15.14 9.41 -25.92
CA HIS A 286 -16.46 9.75 -25.35
C HIS A 286 -16.37 10.40 -23.96
N VAL A 287 -15.17 10.56 -23.40
CA VAL A 287 -14.98 11.34 -22.16
C VAL A 287 -15.28 12.81 -22.46
N THR A 288 -16.02 13.46 -21.57
CA THR A 288 -16.14 14.93 -21.53
C THR A 288 -15.26 15.42 -20.38
N PRO A 289 -14.01 15.87 -20.66
CA PRO A 289 -13.00 16.14 -19.62
C PRO A 289 -13.38 17.22 -18.61
#